data_AF-A0A0J9YVI5-F1
#
_entry.id   AF-A0A0J9YVI5-F1
#
_cell.length_a   1.000
_cell.length_b   1.000
_cell.length_c   1.000
_cell.angle_alpha   90.00
_cell.angle_beta   90.00
_cell.angle_gamma   90.00
#
_symmetry.space_group_name_H-M   'P 1'
#
loop_
_entity.id
_entity.type
_entity.pdbx_description
1 polymer ?
#
loop_
_entity_poly.entity_id
_entity_poly.type
_entity_poly.pdbx_seq_one_letter_code
_entity_poly.pdbx_strand_id
1 'polypeptide(L)'
;MLPINVDPDSKPGEYVLKSLFVNFTTQAERKIRIIMAEPLEKPLTKSLQRGEDPQFDQVISSMSSLSEYCLPSILRTLFDWYKRQNGIE
;
A
#
# COMPACT_ATOMS: atom_id res chain seq x y z
N MET A 1 -0.04 11.79 -10.11
CA MET A 1 0.64 10.62 -10.72
C MET A 1 -0.09 10.18 -11.98
N LEU A 2 0.61 9.57 -12.94
CA LEU A 2 -0.05 8.82 -14.03
C LEU A 2 -0.89 7.69 -13.42
N PRO A 3 -2.05 7.33 -13.99
CA PRO A 3 -2.82 6.18 -13.53
C PRO A 3 -1.93 4.93 -13.65
N ILE A 4 -1.65 4.29 -12.52
CA ILE A 4 -0.92 3.02 -12.50
C ILE A 4 -1.90 1.97 -13.04
N ASN A 5 -1.67 1.51 -14.27
CA ASN A 5 -2.50 0.49 -14.89
C ASN A 5 -2.17 -0.87 -14.27
N VAL A 6 -3.15 -1.50 -13.64
CA VAL A 6 -3.03 -2.86 -13.09
C VAL A 6 -3.61 -3.81 -14.12
N ASP A 7 -2.76 -4.69 -14.64
CA ASP A 7 -3.12 -5.69 -15.64
C ASP A 7 -4.22 -6.65 -15.13
N PRO A 8 -5.44 -6.63 -15.71
CA PRO A 8 -6.54 -7.52 -15.32
C PRO A 8 -6.25 -8.99 -15.56
N ASP A 9 -5.33 -9.32 -16.47
CA ASP A 9 -4.97 -10.69 -16.82
C ASP A 9 -3.89 -11.28 -15.88
N SER A 10 -3.41 -10.48 -14.92
CA SER A 10 -2.46 -10.95 -13.91
C SER A 10 -3.10 -11.93 -12.93
N LYS A 11 -2.26 -12.72 -12.24
CA LYS A 11 -2.75 -13.70 -11.24
C LYS A 11 -3.59 -12.99 -10.18
N PRO A 12 -4.69 -13.58 -9.69
CA PRO A 12 -5.59 -12.89 -8.75
C PRO A 12 -4.90 -12.28 -7.52
N GLY A 13 -3.95 -12.99 -6.91
CA GLY A 13 -3.19 -12.45 -5.78
C GLY A 13 -2.27 -11.27 -6.15
N GLU A 14 -1.68 -11.29 -7.35
CA GLU A 14 -0.85 -10.21 -7.87
C GLU A 14 -1.71 -8.99 -8.23
N TYR A 15 -2.86 -9.21 -8.88
CA TYR A 15 -3.83 -8.18 -9.20
C TYR A 15 -4.30 -7.46 -7.92
N VAL A 16 -4.69 -8.21 -6.90
CA VAL A 16 -5.17 -7.67 -5.62
C VAL A 16 -4.06 -6.88 -4.93
N LEU A 17 -2.83 -7.42 -4.86
CA LEU A 17 -1.69 -6.74 -4.24
C LEU A 17 -1.35 -5.43 -4.95
N LYS A 18 -1.25 -5.45 -6.29
CA LYS A 18 -0.96 -4.26 -7.09
C LYS A 18 -2.08 -3.22 -6.95
N SER A 19 -3.33 -3.64 -7.06
CA SER A 19 -4.49 -2.74 -6.91
C SER A 19 -4.52 -2.06 -5.54
N LEU A 20 -4.26 -2.83 -4.47
CA LEU A 20 -4.25 -2.30 -3.12
C LEU A 20 -3.08 -1.33 -2.90
N PHE A 21 -1.90 -1.63 -3.44
CA PHE A 21 -0.74 -0.75 -3.37
C PHE A 21 -0.94 0.58 -4.14
N VAL A 22 -1.57 0.52 -5.32
CA VAL A 22 -1.95 1.71 -6.08
C VAL A 22 -2.93 2.58 -5.30
N ASN A 23 -3.93 1.95 -4.66
CA ASN A 23 -4.88 2.68 -3.82
C ASN A 23 -4.17 3.34 -2.61
N PHE A 24 -3.29 2.60 -1.93
CA PHE A 24 -2.49 3.13 -0.83
C PHE A 24 -1.67 4.35 -1.22
N THR A 25 -0.88 4.25 -2.29
CA THR A 25 -0.03 5.36 -2.75
C THR A 25 -0.85 6.58 -3.16
N THR A 26 -1.98 6.38 -3.82
CA THR A 26 -2.90 7.46 -4.22
C THR A 26 -3.52 8.17 -3.01
N GLN A 27 -4.03 7.41 -2.03
CA GLN A 27 -4.62 8.02 -0.83
C GLN A 27 -3.57 8.66 0.07
N ALA A 28 -2.36 8.07 0.17
CA ALA A 28 -1.25 8.66 0.90
C ALA A 28 -0.83 10.01 0.29
N GLU A 29 -0.68 10.06 -1.05
CA GLU A 29 -0.36 11.31 -1.76
C GLU A 29 -1.44 12.37 -1.51
N ARG A 30 -2.72 11.99 -1.61
CA ARG A 30 -3.85 12.90 -1.34
C ARG A 30 -3.81 13.43 0.10
N LYS A 31 -3.61 12.56 1.09
CA LYS A 31 -3.55 12.95 2.50
C LYS A 31 -2.39 13.90 2.77
N ILE A 32 -1.20 13.62 2.21
CA ILE A 32 -0.04 14.52 2.30
C ILE A 32 -0.35 15.87 1.67
N ARG A 33 -0.93 15.90 0.45
CA ARG A 33 -1.27 17.15 -0.24
C ARG A 33 -2.23 18.02 0.57
N ILE A 34 -3.26 17.42 1.18
CA ILE A 34 -4.21 18.14 2.05
C ILE A 34 -3.48 18.75 3.25
N ILE A 35 -2.70 17.95 3.97
CA ILE A 35 -1.96 18.41 5.16
C ILE A 35 -0.95 19.52 4.82
N MET A 36 -0.32 19.44 3.64
CA MET A 36 0.65 20.43 3.19
C MET A 36 0.01 21.73 2.65
N ALA A 37 -1.28 21.70 2.31
CA ALA A 37 -2.00 22.86 1.78
C ALA A 37 -2.62 23.73 2.88
N GLU A 38 -2.91 23.15 4.05
CA GLU A 38 -3.49 23.87 5.18
C GLU A 38 -2.39 24.43 6.11
N PRO A 39 -2.56 25.65 6.66
CA PRO A 39 -1.73 26.11 7.77
C PRO A 39 -1.76 25.06 8.90
N LEU A 40 -0.60 24.68 9.43
CA LEU A 40 -0.49 23.65 10.46
C LEU A 40 -1.08 24.14 11.81
N GLU A 41 -2.40 24.26 11.90
CA GLU A 41 -3.13 24.56 13.14
C GLU A 41 -3.06 23.37 14.10
N LYS A 42 -3.04 22.15 13.54
CA LYS A 42 -2.83 20.91 14.29
C LYS A 42 -1.41 20.35 14.06
N PRO A 43 -0.78 19.76 15.08
CA PRO A 43 0.48 19.06 14.94
C PRO A 43 0.41 17.98 13.86
N LEU A 44 1.47 17.88 13.05
CA LEU A 44 1.56 16.94 11.92
C LEU A 44 1.35 15.48 12.36
N THR A 45 1.80 15.14 13.56
CA THR A 45 1.56 13.84 14.21
C THR A 45 0.09 13.55 14.47
N LYS A 46 -0.69 14.57 14.85
CA LYS A 46 -2.15 14.46 14.96
C LYS A 46 -2.79 14.36 13.59
N SER A 47 -2.38 15.16 12.61
CA SER A 47 -2.95 15.11 11.25
C SER A 47 -2.79 13.75 10.56
N LEU A 48 -1.69 13.04 10.87
CA LEU A 48 -1.38 11.73 10.31
C LEU A 48 -1.89 10.56 11.17
N GLN A 49 -2.47 10.80 12.35
CA GLN A 49 -2.90 9.72 13.23
C GLN A 49 -4.05 8.91 12.61
N ARG A 50 -4.19 7.68 13.10
CA ARG A 50 -5.34 6.81 12.80
C ARG A 50 -6.63 7.46 13.27
N GLY A 51 -7.68 7.43 12.46
CA GLY A 51 -8.98 8.02 12.75
C GLY A 51 -9.22 9.39 12.11
N GLU A 52 -8.18 10.05 11.60
CA GLU A 52 -8.32 11.36 10.92
C GLU A 52 -8.79 11.23 9.48
N ASP A 53 -8.60 10.05 8.87
CA ASP A 53 -8.99 9.78 7.50
C ASP A 53 -9.53 8.34 7.42
N PRO A 54 -10.85 8.16 7.55
CA PRO A 54 -11.48 6.84 7.52
C PRO A 54 -11.22 6.08 6.21
N GLN A 55 -11.07 6.80 5.09
CA GLN A 55 -10.80 6.18 3.79
C GLN A 55 -9.37 5.66 3.73
N PHE A 56 -8.40 6.43 4.21
CA PHE A 56 -7.02 5.98 4.33
C PHE A 56 -6.90 4.81 5.33
N ASP A 57 -7.56 4.90 6.48
CA ASP A 57 -7.57 3.85 7.50
C ASP A 57 -8.12 2.52 6.95
N GLN A 58 -9.15 2.57 6.09
CA GLN A 58 -9.68 1.39 5.43
C GLN A 58 -8.63 0.72 4.54
N VAL A 59 -7.86 1.49 3.77
CA VAL A 59 -6.80 0.97 2.91
C VAL A 59 -5.69 0.32 3.75
N ILE A 60 -5.28 0.94 4.85
CA ILE A 60 -4.29 0.36 5.78
C ILE A 60 -4.83 -0.95 6.38
N SER A 61 -6.10 -0.98 6.77
CA SER A 61 -6.75 -2.20 7.29
C SER A 61 -6.72 -3.33 6.26
N SER A 62 -7.09 -3.05 5.00
CA SER A 62 -7.01 -4.03 3.92
C SER A 62 -5.59 -4.55 3.67
N MET A 63 -4.57 -3.69 3.76
CA MET A 63 -3.16 -4.11 3.65
C MET A 63 -2.74 -5.02 4.80
N SER A 64 -3.21 -4.74 6.02
CA SER A 64 -2.99 -5.60 7.18
C SER A 64 -3.60 -6.98 6.96
N SER A 65 -4.87 -7.05 6.54
CA SER A 65 -5.53 -8.33 6.26
C SER A 65 -4.82 -9.11 5.15
N LEU A 66 -4.41 -8.44 4.08
CA LEU A 66 -3.64 -9.10 3.01
C LEU A 66 -2.31 -9.66 3.54
N SER A 67 -1.62 -8.91 4.39
CA SER A 67 -0.36 -9.36 4.99
C SER A 67 -0.56 -10.56 5.93
N GLU A 68 -1.66 -10.57 6.68
CA GLU A 68 -2.02 -11.63 7.63
C GLU A 68 -2.43 -12.93 6.92
N TYR A 69 -3.29 -12.82 5.88
CA TYR A 69 -3.84 -13.98 5.19
C TYR A 69 -3.00 -14.45 4.00
N CYS A 70 -2.06 -13.66 3.50
CA CYS A 70 -1.19 -14.02 2.37
C CYS A 70 0.29 -14.19 2.75
N LEU A 71 0.61 -14.25 4.05
CA LEU A 71 2.00 -14.37 4.55
C LEU A 71 2.81 -15.49 3.85
N PRO A 72 2.29 -16.73 3.65
CA PRO A 72 3.05 -17.77 2.96
C PRO A 72 3.39 -17.40 1.51
N SER A 73 2.46 -16.78 0.79
CA SER A 73 2.64 -16.34 -0.60
C SER A 73 3.60 -15.15 -0.71
N ILE A 74 3.55 -14.22 0.24
CA ILE A 74 4.45 -13.07 0.33
C ILE A 74 5.87 -13.55 0.63
N LEU A 75 6.04 -14.40 1.65
CA LEU A 75 7.35 -14.97 2.00
C LEU A 75 7.93 -15.78 0.85
N ARG A 76 7.12 -16.59 0.17
CA ARG A 76 7.58 -17.36 -1.00
C ARG A 76 8.07 -16.43 -2.12
N THR A 77 7.31 -15.39 -2.45
CA THR A 77 7.71 -14.41 -3.47
C THR A 77 9.00 -13.67 -3.10
N LEU A 78 9.14 -13.27 -1.83
CA LEU A 78 10.35 -12.62 -1.32
C LEU A 78 11.56 -13.55 -1.34
N PHE A 79 11.39 -14.82 -0.94
CA PHE A 79 12.45 -15.82 -0.99
C PHE A 79 12.86 -16.16 -2.42
N ASP A 80 11.91 -16.31 -3.33
CA ASP A 80 12.19 -16.57 -4.75
C ASP A 80 12.94 -15.37 -5.37
N TRP A 81 12.56 -14.13 -5.04
CA TRP A 81 13.29 -12.94 -5.45
C TRP A 81 14.72 -12.93 -4.88
N TYR A 82 14.87 -13.18 -3.57
CA TYR A 82 16.17 -13.21 -2.91
C TYR A 82 17.11 -14.26 -3.53
N LYS A 83 16.62 -15.46 -3.82
CA LYS A 83 17.41 -16.50 -4.47
C LYS A 83 17.90 -16.06 -5.85
N ARG A 84 17.03 -15.45 -6.66
CA ARG A 84 17.39 -14.92 -7.99
C ARG A 84 18.45 -13.83 -7.91
N GLN A 85 18.35 -12.92 -6.93
CA GLN A 85 19.36 -11.86 -6.76
C GLN A 85 20.73 -12.42 -6.36
N ASN A 86 20.75 -13.52 -5.61
CA ASN A 86 21.98 -14.13 -5.13
C ASN A 86 22.47 -15.32 -6.00
N GLY A 87 21.80 -15.61 -7.12
CA GLY A 87 22.15 -16.73 -8.01
C GLY A 87 22.03 -18.12 -7.35
N ILE A 88 21.16 -18.27 -6.35
CA ILE A 88 20.95 -19.51 -5.58
C ILE A 88 19.79 -20.33 -6.19
N GLU A 89 19.69 -20.37 -7.52
CA GLU A 89 18.70 -21.23 -8.20
C GLU A 89 19.11 -22.71 -8.17
#